data_AF-A0A936I0M0-F1
#
_entry.id   AF-A0A936I0M0-F1
#
_cell.length_a   1.000
_cell.length_b   1.000
_cell.length_c   1.000
_cell.angle_alpha   90.00
_cell.angle_beta   90.00
_cell.angle_gamma   90.00
#
_symmetry.space_group_name_H-M   'P 1'
#
loop_
_entity.id
_entity.type
_entity.pdbx_description
1 polymer ?
#
loop_
_entity_poly.entity_id
_entity_poly.type
_entity_poly.pdbx_seq_one_letter_code
_entity_poly.pdbx_strand_id
1 'polypeptide(L)'
;MAILDVGVVDTKGRKTVQQRGLLNLEGEKYDTALRQRMMAHATVWVWGHRAISYINPARTQVLTDWNPSLEDFIPLVRHNPFIPPGHESIFLRGLHAGLHGNLLVAAHLLVPQLENSIRYLLTMQGVPVTKLDSDLTEPNKGGGPLLSLPETVAIFGEDDLFDIRGVFYDASGYNLRHRIAHGMITEGECASEQGLNAWWMMLRFCLGHKFATMSPPGSASVEGDGAAGANEKKPGARARKKAPPAKPVSKRTSVKKRK
;
A
#
# COMPACT_ATOMS: atom_id res chain seq x y z
N MET A 1 -29.28 17.55 -4.27
CA MET A 1 -29.42 16.41 -3.33
C MET A 1 -30.26 15.33 -3.99
N ALA A 2 -29.70 14.15 -4.29
CA ALA A 2 -30.50 13.01 -4.75
C ALA A 2 -31.23 12.38 -3.55
N ILE A 3 -32.56 12.47 -3.59
CA ILE A 3 -33.53 11.96 -2.60
C ILE A 3 -33.67 10.43 -2.67
N LEU A 4 -33.28 9.82 -3.81
CA LEU A 4 -33.49 8.41 -4.12
C LEU A 4 -32.17 7.62 -4.17
N ASP A 5 -32.29 6.31 -4.07
CA ASP A 5 -31.19 5.37 -4.30
C ASP A 5 -30.65 5.51 -5.74
N VAL A 6 -29.34 5.66 -5.87
CA VAL A 6 -28.67 5.70 -7.19
C VAL A 6 -27.82 4.46 -7.32
N GLY A 7 -28.13 3.63 -8.31
CA GLY A 7 -27.23 2.53 -8.68
C GLY A 7 -26.04 3.10 -9.46
N VAL A 8 -24.83 2.91 -8.96
CA VAL A 8 -23.63 3.06 -9.78
C VAL A 8 -23.52 1.80 -10.62
N VAL A 9 -23.51 1.99 -11.94
CA VAL A 9 -23.54 0.91 -12.91
C VAL A 9 -22.22 0.93 -13.67
N ASP A 10 -21.55 -0.22 -13.76
CA ASP A 10 -20.39 -0.40 -14.63
C ASP A 10 -20.78 -0.18 -16.11
N THR A 11 -19.79 0.07 -16.95
CA THR A 11 -19.85 0.08 -18.43
C THR A 11 -20.59 -1.12 -19.03
N LYS A 12 -20.68 -2.24 -18.30
CA LYS A 12 -21.41 -3.47 -18.66
C LYS A 12 -22.84 -3.58 -18.10
N GLY A 13 -23.42 -2.50 -17.56
CA GLY A 13 -24.79 -2.52 -17.06
C GLY A 13 -25.00 -3.22 -15.71
N ARG A 14 -23.93 -3.65 -15.02
CA ARG A 14 -24.01 -4.30 -13.71
C ARG A 14 -23.94 -3.26 -12.59
N LYS A 15 -24.84 -3.38 -11.61
CA LYS A 15 -24.80 -2.56 -10.38
C LYS A 15 -23.54 -2.94 -9.59
N THR A 16 -22.57 -2.03 -9.51
CA THR A 16 -21.34 -2.23 -8.73
C THR A 16 -21.51 -1.74 -7.30
N VAL A 17 -22.24 -0.63 -7.10
CA VAL A 17 -22.57 -0.10 -5.78
C VAL A 17 -23.97 0.51 -5.80
N GLN A 18 -24.82 0.17 -4.83
CA GLN A 18 -26.09 0.88 -4.61
C GLN A 18 -25.85 2.00 -3.62
N GLN A 19 -25.84 3.25 -4.10
CA GLN A 19 -25.79 4.42 -3.22
C GLN A 19 -27.16 4.63 -2.62
N ARG A 20 -27.29 4.35 -1.33
CA ARG A 20 -28.53 4.53 -0.60
C ARG A 20 -28.90 6.01 -0.49
N GLY A 21 -30.19 6.33 -0.53
CA GLY A 21 -30.71 7.63 -0.16
C GLY A 21 -30.29 7.99 1.27
N LEU A 22 -29.92 9.25 1.51
CA LEU A 22 -29.53 9.73 2.84
C LEU A 22 -30.73 9.95 3.79
N LEU A 23 -31.95 9.96 3.24
CA LEU A 23 -33.16 10.19 4.01
C LEU A 23 -33.46 8.98 4.90
N ASN A 24 -33.82 9.23 6.16
CA ASN A 24 -34.15 8.22 7.18
C ASN A 24 -32.98 7.28 7.55
N LEU A 25 -31.74 7.66 7.24
CA LEU A 25 -30.55 6.99 7.77
C LEU A 25 -30.04 7.76 8.97
N GLU A 26 -29.69 7.04 10.04
CA GLU A 26 -29.12 7.59 11.27
C GLU A 26 -27.85 6.81 11.67
N GLY A 27 -26.97 7.48 12.41
CA GLY A 27 -25.73 6.93 12.94
C GLY A 27 -24.79 6.38 11.86
N GLU A 28 -24.18 5.22 12.13
CA GLU A 28 -23.16 4.60 11.28
C GLU A 28 -23.62 4.36 9.82
N LYS A 29 -24.91 4.09 9.62
CA LYS A 29 -25.48 3.87 8.28
C LYS A 29 -25.53 5.17 7.46
N TYR A 30 -25.79 6.30 8.11
CA TYR A 30 -25.77 7.61 7.48
C TYR A 30 -24.34 7.98 7.05
N ASP A 31 -23.37 7.83 7.97
CA ASP A 31 -21.98 8.17 7.73
C ASP A 31 -21.37 7.34 6.60
N THR A 32 -21.68 6.04 6.56
CA THR A 32 -21.24 5.15 5.49
C THR A 32 -21.82 5.58 4.13
N ALA A 33 -23.12 5.87 4.07
CA ALA A 33 -23.78 6.31 2.83
C ALA A 33 -23.27 7.69 2.37
N LEU A 34 -23.01 8.60 3.31
CA LEU A 34 -22.43 9.91 3.02
C LEU A 34 -21.03 9.75 2.43
N ARG A 35 -20.19 8.93 3.04
CA ARG A 35 -18.84 8.63 2.57
C ARG A 35 -18.84 8.05 1.15
N GLN A 36 -19.70 7.08 0.87
CA GLN A 36 -19.85 6.51 -0.48
C GLN A 36 -20.22 7.57 -1.52
N ARG A 37 -21.09 8.52 -1.17
CA ARG A 37 -21.46 9.65 -2.04
C ARG A 37 -20.30 10.62 -2.23
N MET A 38 -19.56 10.94 -1.17
CA MET A 38 -18.38 11.79 -1.26
C MET A 38 -17.34 11.17 -2.21
N MET A 39 -17.10 9.87 -2.11
CA MET A 39 -16.14 9.16 -2.97
C MET A 39 -16.58 9.10 -4.43
N ALA A 40 -17.86 8.84 -4.71
CA ALA A 40 -18.34 8.89 -6.09
C ALA A 40 -18.30 10.32 -6.67
N HIS A 41 -18.61 11.33 -5.85
CA HIS A 41 -18.46 12.72 -6.26
C HIS A 41 -17.00 13.06 -6.57
N ALA A 42 -16.07 12.66 -5.70
CA ALA A 42 -14.63 12.86 -5.91
C ALA A 42 -14.13 12.16 -7.17
N THR A 43 -14.57 10.92 -7.41
CA THR A 43 -14.24 10.11 -8.60
C THR A 43 -14.57 10.83 -9.90
N VAL A 44 -15.77 11.41 -9.98
CA VAL A 44 -16.27 12.06 -11.20
C VAL A 44 -15.71 13.47 -11.35
N TRP A 45 -15.77 14.28 -10.29
CA TRP A 45 -15.56 15.72 -10.40
C TRP A 45 -14.18 16.16 -9.96
N VAL A 46 -13.65 15.58 -8.89
CA VAL A 46 -12.40 16.07 -8.28
C VAL A 46 -11.20 15.40 -8.92
N TRP A 47 -11.12 14.07 -8.87
CA TRP A 47 -9.98 13.31 -9.38
C TRP A 47 -9.92 13.33 -10.91
N GLY A 48 -11.07 13.25 -11.59
CA GLY A 48 -11.14 13.39 -13.04
C GLY A 48 -10.61 14.74 -13.51
N HIS A 49 -11.12 15.83 -12.94
CA HIS A 49 -10.64 17.18 -13.27
C HIS A 49 -9.18 17.39 -12.88
N ARG A 50 -8.75 16.91 -11.70
CA ARG A 50 -7.35 16.96 -11.26
C ARG A 50 -6.41 16.29 -12.26
N ALA A 51 -6.77 15.13 -12.78
CA ALA A 51 -5.97 14.39 -13.75
C ALA A 51 -5.83 15.15 -15.07
N ILE A 52 -6.94 15.63 -15.62
CA ILE A 52 -6.97 16.24 -16.96
C ILE A 52 -6.42 17.67 -16.94
N SER A 53 -6.72 18.46 -15.91
CA SER A 53 -6.42 19.89 -15.88
C SER A 53 -5.09 20.24 -15.22
N TYR A 54 -4.57 19.37 -14.34
CA TYR A 54 -3.34 19.67 -13.59
C TYR A 54 -2.26 18.63 -13.83
N ILE A 55 -2.56 17.34 -13.58
CA ILE A 55 -1.54 16.28 -13.59
C ILE A 55 -1.01 16.03 -15.02
N ASN A 56 -1.90 15.79 -15.98
CA ASN A 56 -1.48 15.43 -17.34
C ASN A 56 -0.78 16.58 -18.08
N PRO A 57 -1.25 17.83 -18.02
CA PRO A 57 -0.54 18.97 -18.61
C PRO A 57 0.85 19.15 -17.98
N ALA A 58 0.97 19.09 -16.65
CA ALA A 58 2.25 19.21 -15.96
C ALA A 58 3.22 18.08 -16.36
N ARG A 59 2.74 16.83 -16.42
CA ARG A 59 3.54 15.69 -16.90
C ARG A 59 4.04 15.94 -18.31
N THR A 60 3.16 16.36 -19.22
CA THR A 60 3.49 16.59 -20.63
C THR A 60 4.51 17.71 -20.77
N GLN A 61 4.37 18.78 -19.99
CA GLN A 61 5.33 19.87 -19.94
C GLN A 61 6.71 19.39 -19.49
N VAL A 62 6.79 18.67 -18.37
CA VAL A 62 8.06 18.12 -17.87
C VAL A 62 8.71 17.19 -18.89
N LEU A 63 7.92 16.32 -19.52
CA LEU A 63 8.42 15.41 -20.54
C LEU A 63 8.93 16.15 -21.77
N THR A 64 8.24 17.20 -22.20
CA THR A 64 8.61 18.02 -23.37
C THR A 64 9.88 18.83 -23.11
N ASP A 65 10.00 19.42 -21.92
CA ASP A 65 11.11 20.31 -21.59
C ASP A 65 12.40 19.53 -21.27
N TRP A 66 12.28 18.39 -20.58
CA TRP A 66 13.43 17.72 -19.98
C TRP A 66 13.67 16.29 -20.50
N ASN A 67 12.63 15.62 -20.99
CA ASN A 67 12.65 14.20 -21.36
C ASN A 67 13.47 13.32 -20.39
N PRO A 68 13.09 13.25 -19.09
CA PRO A 68 13.92 12.63 -18.06
C PRO A 68 14.18 11.15 -18.32
N SER A 69 15.41 10.71 -18.13
CA SER A 69 15.81 9.31 -18.23
C SER A 69 15.45 8.51 -16.96
N LEU A 70 15.67 7.20 -16.99
CA LEU A 70 15.49 6.36 -15.79
C LEU A 70 16.46 6.75 -14.66
N GLU A 71 17.66 7.25 -14.99
CA GLU A 71 18.68 7.63 -14.01
C GLU A 71 18.25 8.84 -13.17
N ASP A 72 17.48 9.75 -13.77
CA ASP A 72 16.96 10.96 -13.11
C ASP A 72 16.00 10.64 -11.96
N PHE A 73 15.41 9.44 -11.95
CA PHE A 73 14.52 8.97 -10.88
C PHE A 73 15.27 8.25 -9.75
N ILE A 74 16.56 7.91 -9.90
CA ILE A 74 17.32 7.21 -8.85
C ILE A 74 17.32 7.97 -7.52
N PRO A 75 17.56 9.30 -7.48
CA PRO A 75 17.54 10.06 -6.23
C PRO A 75 16.17 10.04 -5.53
N LEU A 76 15.09 9.87 -6.29
CA LEU A 76 13.74 9.84 -5.74
C LEU A 76 13.44 8.52 -5.00
N VAL A 77 13.99 7.40 -5.47
CA VAL A 77 13.70 6.08 -4.90
C VAL A 77 14.74 5.64 -3.86
N ARG A 78 15.97 6.16 -3.97
CA ARG A 78 17.08 5.78 -3.09
C ARG A 78 16.90 6.43 -1.71
N HIS A 79 17.03 5.63 -0.65
CA HIS A 79 16.83 6.08 0.74
C HIS A 79 15.44 6.71 0.98
N ASN A 80 14.43 6.28 0.21
CA ASN A 80 13.09 6.81 0.36
C ASN A 80 12.34 6.10 1.51
N PRO A 81 11.86 6.83 2.53
CA PRO A 81 11.14 6.23 3.67
C PRO A 81 9.80 5.59 3.30
N PHE A 82 9.17 6.00 2.20
CA PHE A 82 7.92 5.41 1.71
C PHE A 82 8.13 4.07 1.00
N ILE A 83 9.37 3.77 0.56
CA ILE A 83 9.67 2.59 -0.25
C ILE A 83 10.32 1.52 0.64
N PRO A 84 9.71 0.34 0.77
CA PRO A 84 10.32 -0.77 1.50
C PRO A 84 11.63 -1.21 0.83
N PRO A 85 12.67 -1.60 1.60
CA PRO A 85 13.93 -2.07 1.04
C PRO A 85 13.74 -3.22 0.05
N GLY A 86 14.37 -3.14 -1.12
CA GLY A 86 14.26 -4.15 -2.19
C GLY A 86 13.15 -3.88 -3.21
N HIS A 87 12.33 -2.84 -3.03
CA HIS A 87 11.25 -2.46 -3.95
C HIS A 87 11.61 -1.26 -4.85
N GLU A 88 12.81 -0.69 -4.70
CA GLU A 88 13.23 0.55 -5.36
C GLU A 88 13.13 0.46 -6.89
N SER A 89 13.54 -0.66 -7.49
CA SER A 89 13.45 -0.82 -8.95
C SER A 89 12.01 -0.86 -9.47
N ILE A 90 11.05 -1.32 -8.67
CA ILE A 90 9.64 -1.36 -9.06
C ILE A 90 9.10 0.07 -9.12
N PHE A 91 9.38 0.86 -8.08
CA PHE A 91 9.02 2.27 -8.02
C PHE A 91 9.71 3.08 -9.12
N LEU A 92 11.02 2.89 -9.31
CA LEU A 92 11.80 3.58 -10.33
C LEU A 92 11.18 3.41 -11.71
N ARG A 93 10.92 2.16 -12.11
CA ARG A 93 10.34 1.84 -13.42
C ARG A 93 8.90 2.31 -13.54
N GLY A 94 8.09 2.18 -12.49
CA GLY A 94 6.70 2.61 -12.48
C GLY A 94 6.55 4.12 -12.58
N LEU A 95 7.36 4.88 -11.84
CA LEU A 95 7.36 6.35 -11.85
C LEU A 95 7.82 6.88 -13.21
N HIS A 96 8.92 6.34 -13.73
CA HIS A 96 9.42 6.67 -15.06
C HIS A 96 8.41 6.35 -16.16
N ALA A 97 7.81 5.15 -16.14
CA ALA A 97 6.81 4.74 -17.13
C ALA A 97 5.59 5.69 -17.13
N GLY A 98 5.09 6.07 -15.95
CA GLY A 98 3.95 6.96 -15.86
C GLY A 98 4.25 8.40 -16.32
N LEU A 99 5.48 8.88 -16.12
CA LEU A 99 5.93 10.18 -16.68
C LEU A 99 5.92 10.15 -18.22
N HIS A 100 6.35 9.04 -18.82
CA HIS A 100 6.34 8.83 -20.27
C HIS A 100 4.98 8.42 -20.85
N GLY A 101 3.91 8.50 -20.07
CA GLY A 101 2.56 8.17 -20.53
C GLY A 101 2.24 6.68 -20.57
N ASN A 102 3.18 5.79 -20.24
CA ASN A 102 2.90 4.36 -20.11
C ASN A 102 2.27 4.04 -18.74
N LEU A 103 1.01 4.45 -18.60
CA LEU A 103 0.23 4.27 -17.38
C LEU A 103 -0.20 2.83 -17.14
N LEU A 104 -0.26 1.99 -18.18
CA LEU A 104 -0.49 0.56 -18.03
C LEU A 104 0.62 -0.08 -17.18
N VAL A 105 1.88 0.13 -17.58
CA VAL A 105 3.03 -0.38 -16.83
C VAL A 105 3.13 0.28 -15.46
N ALA A 106 2.93 1.61 -15.38
CA ALA A 106 2.98 2.32 -14.11
C ALA A 106 1.95 1.78 -13.11
N ALA A 107 0.70 1.58 -13.53
CA ALA A 107 -0.35 1.07 -12.66
C ALA A 107 -0.04 -0.33 -12.15
N HIS A 108 0.35 -1.26 -13.03
CA HIS A 108 0.64 -2.65 -12.64
C HIS A 108 1.89 -2.78 -11.75
N LEU A 109 2.85 -1.87 -11.89
CA LEU A 109 4.02 -1.85 -11.01
C LEU A 109 3.72 -1.19 -9.66
N LEU A 110 3.09 -0.01 -9.65
CA LEU A 110 2.99 0.83 -8.45
C LEU A 110 1.79 0.51 -7.57
N VAL A 111 0.61 0.25 -8.15
CA VAL A 111 -0.63 0.04 -7.36
C VAL A 111 -0.48 -1.09 -6.33
N PRO A 112 0.10 -2.26 -6.66
CA PRO A 112 0.31 -3.31 -5.67
C PRO A 112 1.26 -2.94 -4.52
N GLN A 113 2.15 -1.94 -4.72
CA GLN A 113 3.16 -1.59 -3.73
C GLN A 113 2.63 -0.71 -2.60
N LEU A 114 1.53 0.02 -2.83
CA LEU A 114 0.99 0.98 -1.86
C LEU A 114 0.70 0.31 -0.51
N GLU A 115 0.09 -0.86 -0.51
CA GLU A 115 -0.22 -1.58 0.74
C GLU A 115 1.07 -1.91 1.50
N ASN A 116 2.08 -2.46 0.81
CA ASN A 116 3.36 -2.81 1.41
C ASN A 116 4.09 -1.58 1.97
N SER A 117 4.06 -0.45 1.24
CA SER A 117 4.59 0.83 1.71
C SER A 117 3.92 1.31 3.00
N ILE A 118 2.60 1.23 3.10
CA ILE A 118 1.88 1.63 4.32
C ILE A 118 2.25 0.71 5.49
N ARG A 119 2.32 -0.61 5.26
CA ARG A 119 2.74 -1.57 6.30
C ARG A 119 4.17 -1.31 6.78
N TYR A 120 5.06 -0.97 5.85
CA TYR A 120 6.45 -0.63 6.15
C TYR A 120 6.55 0.63 7.02
N LEU A 121 5.84 1.71 6.65
CA LEU A 121 5.79 2.94 7.45
C LEU A 121 5.26 2.70 8.87
N LEU A 122 4.20 1.90 9.02
CA LEU A 122 3.66 1.54 10.33
C LEU A 122 4.67 0.73 11.16
N THR A 123 5.40 -0.18 10.51
CA THR A 123 6.46 -0.95 11.18
C THR A 123 7.60 -0.05 11.66
N MET A 124 7.97 0.97 10.88
CA MET A 124 8.95 1.99 11.28
C MET A 124 8.49 2.80 12.50
N GLN A 125 7.19 2.94 12.71
CA GLN A 125 6.60 3.58 13.90
C GLN A 125 6.40 2.60 15.07
N GLY A 126 6.88 1.34 14.96
CA GLY A 126 6.75 0.34 16.01
C GLY A 126 5.36 -0.30 16.11
N VAL A 127 4.49 -0.11 15.12
CA VAL A 127 3.15 -0.72 15.08
C VAL A 127 3.27 -2.13 14.50
N PRO A 128 2.94 -3.19 15.27
CA PRO A 128 3.05 -4.56 14.79
C PRO A 128 1.92 -4.91 13.81
N VAL A 129 2.23 -4.84 12.50
CA VAL A 129 1.24 -5.04 11.43
C VAL A 129 0.87 -6.53 11.23
N THR A 130 1.67 -7.47 11.72
CA THR A 130 1.44 -8.93 11.61
C THR A 130 0.17 -9.41 12.30
N LYS A 131 -0.37 -8.67 13.27
CA LYS A 131 -1.62 -9.02 13.96
C LYS A 131 -2.88 -8.68 13.17
N LEU A 132 -2.77 -7.81 12.16
CA LEU A 132 -3.91 -7.47 11.30
C LEU A 132 -4.18 -8.55 10.23
N ASP A 133 -3.20 -9.39 9.90
CA ASP A 133 -3.34 -10.42 8.86
C ASP A 133 -4.40 -11.49 9.17
N SER A 134 -4.72 -11.75 10.45
CA SER A 134 -5.78 -12.69 10.82
C SER A 134 -7.19 -12.17 10.52
N ASP A 135 -7.38 -10.85 10.43
CA ASP A 135 -8.67 -10.20 10.12
C ASP A 135 -8.79 -9.76 8.65
N LEU A 136 -7.66 -9.67 7.93
CA LEU A 136 -7.57 -9.23 6.54
C LEU A 136 -7.76 -10.37 5.51
N THR A 137 -7.89 -11.62 5.96
CA THR A 137 -8.17 -12.79 5.11
C THR A 137 -9.59 -12.85 4.53
N GLU A 138 -10.49 -11.97 4.95
CA GLU A 138 -11.79 -11.85 4.31
C GLU A 138 -11.70 -10.98 3.03
N PRO A 139 -12.02 -11.52 1.85
CA PRO A 139 -11.82 -10.85 0.56
C PRO A 139 -12.61 -9.53 0.38
N ASN A 140 -13.54 -9.22 1.29
CA ASN A 140 -14.34 -7.99 1.29
C ASN A 140 -13.79 -6.86 2.20
N LYS A 141 -12.66 -7.05 2.90
CA LYS A 141 -12.08 -6.03 3.80
C LYS A 141 -10.79 -5.39 3.27
N GLY A 142 -10.64 -5.30 1.94
CA GLY A 142 -9.45 -4.75 1.28
C GLY A 142 -9.01 -3.40 1.85
N GLY A 143 -7.85 -3.37 2.53
CA GLY A 143 -7.20 -2.17 3.10
C GLY A 143 -7.94 -1.43 4.23
N GLY A 144 -9.24 -1.69 4.44
CA GLY A 144 -10.10 -0.93 5.37
C GLY A 144 -9.56 -0.84 6.80
N PRO A 145 -9.17 -1.97 7.43
CA PRO A 145 -8.60 -1.96 8.78
C PRO A 145 -7.26 -1.23 8.86
N LEU A 146 -6.37 -1.42 7.88
CA LEU A 146 -5.04 -0.80 7.85
C LEU A 146 -5.12 0.73 7.74
N LEU A 147 -6.04 1.22 6.90
CA LEU A 147 -6.21 2.65 6.65
C LEU A 147 -6.96 3.38 7.77
N SER A 148 -7.56 2.64 8.71
CA SER A 148 -8.36 3.21 9.81
C SER A 148 -7.61 3.22 11.14
N LEU A 149 -6.37 2.73 11.17
CA LEU A 149 -5.52 2.83 12.36
C LEU A 149 -5.21 4.31 12.66
N PRO A 150 -5.26 4.74 13.93
CA PRO A 150 -4.89 6.10 14.32
C PRO A 150 -3.49 6.50 13.86
N GLU A 151 -2.55 5.56 13.85
CA GLU A 151 -1.18 5.77 13.38
C GLU A 151 -1.15 6.03 11.88
N THR A 152 -1.95 5.32 11.08
CA THR A 152 -2.07 5.61 9.64
C THR A 152 -2.66 7.00 9.41
N VAL A 153 -3.66 7.40 10.19
CA VAL A 153 -4.25 8.75 10.14
C VAL A 153 -3.21 9.81 10.52
N ALA A 154 -2.39 9.56 11.55
CA ALA A 154 -1.33 10.49 11.94
C ALA A 154 -0.24 10.66 10.86
N ILE A 155 0.08 9.59 10.13
CA ILE A 155 1.11 9.62 9.07
C ILE A 155 0.63 10.37 7.83
N PHE A 156 -0.56 10.06 7.33
CA PHE A 156 -1.04 10.58 6.04
C PHE A 156 -1.91 11.84 6.21
N GLY A 157 -2.69 11.91 7.28
CA GLY A 157 -3.80 12.83 7.43
C GLY A 157 -5.06 12.34 6.72
N GLU A 158 -6.20 12.95 7.07
CA GLU A 158 -7.51 12.53 6.56
C GLU A 158 -7.68 12.72 5.05
N ASP A 159 -7.13 13.81 4.49
CA ASP A 159 -7.26 14.12 3.06
C ASP A 159 -6.54 13.10 2.18
N ASP A 160 -5.27 12.79 2.50
CA ASP A 160 -4.49 11.80 1.75
C ASP A 160 -5.10 10.40 1.94
N LEU A 161 -5.63 10.07 3.13
CA LEU A 161 -6.33 8.81 3.36
C LEU A 161 -7.67 8.71 2.62
N PHE A 162 -8.40 9.81 2.48
CA PHE A 162 -9.63 9.85 1.68
C PHE A 162 -9.33 9.51 0.22
N ASP A 163 -8.30 10.14 -0.34
CA ASP A 163 -7.81 9.87 -1.69
C ASP A 163 -7.29 8.44 -1.83
N ILE A 164 -6.49 7.93 -0.87
CA ILE A 164 -5.96 6.56 -0.91
C ILE A 164 -7.12 5.55 -0.95
N ARG A 165 -8.11 5.71 -0.07
CA ARG A 165 -9.26 4.81 -0.02
C ARG A 165 -10.01 4.84 -1.35
N GLY A 166 -10.31 6.02 -1.86
CA GLY A 166 -11.09 6.17 -3.09
C GLY A 166 -10.37 5.69 -4.36
N VAL A 167 -9.09 6.00 -4.52
CA VAL A 167 -8.33 5.63 -5.72
C VAL A 167 -7.98 4.14 -5.72
N PHE A 168 -7.60 3.58 -4.57
CA PHE A 168 -7.02 2.23 -4.53
C PHE A 168 -7.95 1.14 -4.02
N TYR A 169 -8.82 1.40 -3.03
CA TYR A 169 -9.46 0.34 -2.24
C TYR A 169 -10.99 0.28 -2.30
N ASP A 170 -11.67 1.42 -2.33
CA ASP A 170 -13.12 1.48 -2.16
C ASP A 170 -13.84 1.27 -3.49
N ALA A 171 -14.86 0.40 -3.49
CA ALA A 171 -15.69 0.11 -4.66
C ALA A 171 -16.53 1.29 -5.14
N SER A 172 -16.75 2.30 -4.29
CA SER A 172 -17.43 3.56 -4.63
C SER A 172 -16.48 4.55 -5.32
N GLY A 173 -15.17 4.25 -5.33
CA GLY A 173 -14.15 4.97 -6.10
C GLY A 173 -13.63 4.14 -7.28
N TYR A 174 -12.34 4.28 -7.62
CA TYR A 174 -11.75 3.55 -8.74
C TYR A 174 -11.43 2.09 -8.43
N ASN A 175 -11.22 1.76 -7.15
CA ASN A 175 -10.93 0.40 -6.65
C ASN A 175 -9.76 -0.28 -7.39
N LEU A 176 -8.71 0.48 -7.71
CA LEU A 176 -7.66 0.03 -8.61
C LEU A 176 -6.88 -1.19 -8.09
N ARG A 177 -6.62 -1.28 -6.78
CA ARG A 177 -5.87 -2.38 -6.18
C ARG A 177 -6.59 -3.71 -6.38
N HIS A 178 -7.89 -3.74 -6.13
CA HIS A 178 -8.70 -4.94 -6.35
C HIS A 178 -8.77 -5.30 -7.84
N ARG A 179 -9.07 -4.32 -8.69
CA ARG A 179 -9.27 -4.55 -10.13
C ARG A 179 -7.99 -4.99 -10.84
N ILE A 180 -6.82 -4.44 -10.47
CA ILE A 180 -5.53 -4.88 -10.98
C ILE A 180 -5.21 -6.30 -10.50
N ALA A 181 -5.34 -6.56 -9.19
CA ALA A 181 -5.01 -7.87 -8.63
C ALA A 181 -5.85 -9.03 -9.23
N HIS A 182 -7.08 -8.75 -9.64
CA HIS A 182 -7.98 -9.72 -10.25
C HIS A 182 -8.02 -9.67 -11.79
N GLY A 183 -7.19 -8.84 -12.43
CA GLY A 183 -7.17 -8.72 -13.90
C GLY A 183 -8.48 -8.18 -14.50
N MET A 184 -9.22 -7.35 -13.75
CA MET A 184 -10.50 -6.78 -14.17
C MET A 184 -10.38 -5.38 -14.79
N ILE A 185 -9.17 -4.79 -14.78
CA ILE A 185 -8.92 -3.49 -15.39
C ILE A 185 -8.48 -3.65 -16.85
N THR A 186 -8.97 -2.77 -17.73
CA THR A 186 -8.53 -2.70 -19.13
C THR A 186 -7.38 -1.73 -19.32
N GLU A 187 -6.66 -1.83 -20.44
CA GLU A 187 -5.60 -0.88 -20.79
C GLU A 187 -6.11 0.56 -20.87
N GLY A 188 -7.28 0.78 -21.50
CA GLY A 188 -7.89 2.11 -21.61
C GLY A 188 -8.21 2.72 -20.24
N GLU A 189 -8.61 1.90 -19.26
CA GLU A 189 -8.84 2.35 -17.89
C GLU A 189 -7.53 2.66 -17.17
N CYS A 190 -6.45 1.91 -17.42
CA CYS A 190 -5.11 2.30 -16.95
C CYS A 190 -4.65 3.62 -17.58
N ALA A 191 -4.93 3.86 -18.86
CA ALA A 191 -4.55 5.08 -19.57
C ALA A 191 -5.43 6.30 -19.23
N SER A 192 -6.51 6.11 -18.47
CA SER A 192 -7.46 7.16 -18.08
C SER A 192 -7.00 7.98 -16.87
N GLU A 193 -7.89 8.85 -16.39
CA GLU A 193 -7.72 9.64 -15.17
C GLU A 193 -7.41 8.77 -13.95
N GLN A 194 -7.89 7.52 -13.93
CA GLN A 194 -7.68 6.59 -12.84
C GLN A 194 -6.18 6.26 -12.67
N GLY A 195 -5.52 5.88 -13.77
CA GLY A 195 -4.08 5.59 -13.77
C GLY A 195 -3.23 6.83 -13.54
N LEU A 196 -3.64 7.99 -14.08
CA LEU A 196 -2.99 9.27 -13.80
C LEU A 196 -3.02 9.61 -12.31
N ASN A 197 -4.19 9.49 -11.65
CA ASN A 197 -4.32 9.75 -10.22
C ASN A 197 -3.47 8.79 -9.40
N ALA A 198 -3.51 7.49 -9.72
CA ALA A 198 -2.70 6.49 -9.02
C ALA A 198 -1.20 6.78 -9.14
N TRP A 199 -0.70 7.00 -10.36
CA TRP A 199 0.70 7.34 -10.60
C TRP A 199 1.11 8.63 -9.88
N TRP A 200 0.30 9.69 -10.00
CA TRP A 200 0.56 10.97 -9.36
C TRP A 200 0.61 10.86 -7.84
N MET A 201 -0.30 10.11 -7.22
CA MET A 201 -0.27 9.89 -5.78
C MET A 201 1.00 9.18 -5.34
N MET A 202 1.42 8.14 -6.07
CA MET A 202 2.66 7.41 -5.77
C MET A 202 3.90 8.31 -5.92
N LEU A 203 3.93 9.17 -6.95
CA LEU A 203 4.97 10.19 -7.13
C LEU A 203 4.99 11.18 -5.95
N ARG A 204 3.83 11.72 -5.56
CA ARG A 204 3.72 12.65 -4.42
C ARG A 204 4.21 12.04 -3.12
N PHE A 205 3.90 10.76 -2.86
CA PHE A 205 4.37 10.10 -1.65
C PHE A 205 5.89 9.90 -1.66
N CYS A 206 6.47 9.57 -2.81
CA CYS A 206 7.93 9.50 -2.94
C CYS A 206 8.60 10.88 -2.75
N LEU A 207 7.97 11.96 -3.19
CA LEU A 207 8.45 13.34 -3.01
C LEU A 207 8.14 13.92 -1.61
N GLY A 208 7.28 13.25 -0.84
CA GLY A 208 6.69 13.81 0.37
C GLY A 208 7.69 13.95 1.51
N HIS A 209 8.00 15.18 1.90
CA HIS A 209 8.83 15.46 3.09
C HIS A 209 8.19 14.99 4.40
N LYS A 210 6.87 14.71 4.42
CA LYS A 210 6.14 14.18 5.58
C LYS A 210 6.79 12.92 6.16
N PHE A 211 7.50 12.16 5.33
CA PHE A 211 8.14 10.90 5.71
C PHE A 211 9.63 11.08 6.07
N ALA A 212 10.21 12.26 5.86
CA ALA A 212 11.65 12.49 5.96
C ALA A 212 12.22 12.30 7.38
N THR A 213 11.38 12.39 8.41
CA THR A 213 11.77 12.16 9.82
C THR A 213 11.70 10.69 10.22
N MET A 214 11.20 9.81 9.36
CA MET A 214 11.02 8.40 9.67
C MET A 214 12.30 7.61 9.35
N SER A 215 12.80 6.87 10.34
CA SER A 215 13.99 6.03 10.20
C SER A 215 13.63 4.55 10.11
N PRO A 216 14.37 3.74 9.32
CA PRO A 216 14.08 2.33 9.15
C PRO A 216 14.18 1.56 10.47
N PRO A 217 13.45 0.44 10.64
CA PRO A 217 13.51 -0.34 11.85
C PRO A 217 14.92 -0.92 12.01
N GLY A 218 15.61 -0.57 13.10
CA GLY A 218 16.96 -1.04 13.39
C GLY A 218 18.10 -0.05 13.11
N SER A 219 17.82 1.20 12.67
CA SER A 219 18.84 2.25 12.57
C SER A 219 18.95 3.14 13.81
N ALA A 220 18.37 2.73 14.94
CA ALA A 220 18.70 3.35 16.22
C ALA A 220 20.21 3.18 16.43
N SER A 221 20.89 4.32 16.50
CA SER A 221 22.33 4.42 16.68
C SER A 221 22.80 3.48 17.80
N VAL A 222 23.75 2.62 17.46
CA VAL A 222 24.68 2.06 18.44
C VAL A 222 25.39 3.27 19.05
N GLU A 223 24.89 3.77 20.18
CA GLU A 223 25.65 4.67 21.03
C GLU A 223 26.91 3.92 21.45
N GLY A 224 28.04 4.41 20.96
CA GLY A 224 29.34 3.86 21.27
C GLY A 224 29.71 4.19 22.72
N ASP A 225 29.41 3.26 23.63
CA ASP A 225 30.11 3.17 24.90
C ASP A 225 31.45 2.47 24.69
N GLY A 226 32.40 3.27 24.21
CA GLY A 226 33.79 2.89 24.01
C GLY A 226 34.73 3.73 24.86
N ALA A 227 34.58 3.72 26.20
CA ALA A 227 35.64 4.16 27.09
C ALA A 227 35.57 3.48 28.47
N ALA A 228 36.74 2.99 28.88
CA ALA A 228 37.17 2.62 30.24
C ALA A 228 37.02 1.14 30.66
N GLY A 229 38.15 0.56 31.04
CA GLY A 229 38.20 -0.56 31.97
C GLY A 229 39.08 -1.72 31.56
N ALA A 230 40.39 -1.50 31.45
CA ALA A 230 41.36 -2.58 31.56
C ALA A 230 41.17 -3.31 32.90
N ASN A 231 40.93 -4.62 32.87
CA ASN A 231 41.31 -5.48 33.98
C ASN A 231 41.63 -6.89 33.50
N GLU A 232 42.91 -7.24 33.61
CA GLU A 232 43.41 -8.59 33.44
C GLU A 232 42.76 -9.55 34.45
N LYS A 233 42.35 -10.74 34.00
CA LYS A 233 42.41 -11.97 34.80
C LYS A 233 42.50 -13.21 33.90
N LYS A 234 43.49 -14.03 34.24
CA LYS A 234 44.02 -15.26 33.59
C LYS A 234 42.99 -16.40 33.36
N PRO A 235 43.33 -17.38 32.49
CA PRO A 235 42.39 -18.38 31.96
C PRO A 235 42.19 -19.57 32.90
N GLY A 236 40.97 -20.12 32.94
CA GLY A 236 40.62 -21.27 33.76
C GLY A 236 39.61 -22.22 33.10
N ALA A 237 40.12 -23.41 32.76
CA ALA A 237 39.44 -24.70 32.74
C ALA A 237 38.20 -24.94 31.84
N ARG A 238 38.50 -25.68 30.76
CA ARG A 238 37.62 -26.48 29.91
C ARG A 238 36.79 -27.49 30.73
N ALA A 239 35.46 -27.48 30.60
CA ALA A 239 34.58 -28.57 31.06
C ALA A 239 33.65 -29.03 29.92
N ARG A 240 33.95 -30.22 29.39
CA ARG A 240 33.08 -31.00 28.47
C ARG A 240 31.73 -31.28 29.15
N LYS A 241 30.61 -30.99 28.48
CA LYS A 241 29.31 -31.59 28.81
C LYS A 241 28.94 -32.68 27.80
N LYS A 242 28.57 -33.83 28.34
CA LYS A 242 28.29 -35.13 27.70
C LYS A 242 27.01 -35.10 26.85
N ALA A 243 27.03 -35.89 25.78
CA ALA A 243 25.88 -36.19 24.92
C ALA A 243 24.82 -37.04 25.66
N PRO A 244 23.51 -36.86 25.36
CA PRO A 244 22.44 -37.70 25.90
C PRO A 244 22.28 -39.04 25.14
N PRO A 245 21.79 -40.11 25.80
CA PRO A 245 21.73 -41.46 25.22
C PRO A 245 20.49 -41.68 24.33
N ALA A 246 20.67 -42.52 23.31
CA ALA A 246 19.67 -42.91 22.32
C ALA A 246 18.55 -43.80 22.92
N LYS A 247 17.31 -43.60 22.46
CA LYS A 247 16.15 -44.49 22.75
C LYS A 247 15.89 -45.45 21.57
N PRO A 248 15.40 -46.67 21.83
CA PRO A 248 15.42 -47.78 20.88
C PRO A 248 14.27 -47.80 19.87
N VAL A 249 14.59 -48.39 18.72
CA VAL A 249 13.75 -48.64 17.53
C VAL A 249 12.61 -49.63 17.86
N SER A 250 11.35 -49.25 17.60
CA SER A 250 10.23 -50.18 17.61
C SER A 250 9.95 -50.72 16.20
N LYS A 251 9.73 -52.04 16.13
CA LYS A 251 9.62 -52.82 14.90
C LYS A 251 8.24 -52.65 14.24
N ARG A 252 8.25 -52.50 12.91
CA ARG A 252 7.11 -52.70 12.01
C ARG A 252 6.56 -54.12 12.13
N THR A 253 5.25 -54.26 12.26
CA THR A 253 4.51 -55.46 11.83
C THR A 253 3.31 -55.05 10.99
N SER A 254 3.34 -55.52 9.74
CA SER A 254 2.28 -55.49 8.74
C SER A 254 1.20 -56.53 9.04
N VAL A 255 -0.08 -56.16 8.94
CA VAL A 255 -1.16 -57.14 8.69
C VAL A 255 -2.16 -56.56 7.67
N LYS A 256 -2.22 -57.23 6.52
CA LYS A 256 -3.29 -57.19 5.51
C LYS A 256 -4.62 -57.63 6.12
N LYS A 257 -5.74 -57.00 5.73
CA LYS A 257 -6.96 -57.75 5.39
C LYS A 257 -7.86 -56.96 4.46
N ARG A 258 -8.11 -57.57 3.29
CA ARG A 258 -9.19 -57.28 2.35
C ARG A 258 -10.54 -57.69 2.98
N LYS A 259 -11.56 -56.89 2.74
CA LYS A 259 -12.82 -57.30 2.11
C LYS A 259 -13.53 -56.05 1.59
#